data_AF-A0A366QKX3-F1
#
_entry.id   AF-A0A366QKX3-F1
#
_cell.length_a   1.000
_cell.length_b   1.000
_cell.length_c   1.000
_cell.angle_alpha   90.00
_cell.angle_beta   90.00
_cell.angle_gamma   90.00
#
_symmetry.space_group_name_H-M   'P 1'
#
loop_
_entity.id
_entity.type
_entity.pdbx_description
1 polymer ?
#
loop_
_entity_poly.entity_id
_entity_poly.type
_entity_poly.pdbx_seq_one_letter_code
_entity_poly.pdbx_strand_id
1 'polypeptide(L)'
;MPTTLHKTRKQISKKRNGVVNALHEKSRDSMRLHKAGVRDQRIEKLAAARSKKEQPLVERVAFFQQALRLKDKESNAVPSLEEIQIMIDSFVHQYDEEYDAAKKTRRPGRPASVKEDLLKAKINILEEEYKGGFVIPDLLDSHNVNILHLWEGSWSYLTHLKWIKVNSEGQVRSTAFPSGGTN
;
A
#
# COMPACT_ATOMS: atom_id res chain seq x y z
N MET A 1 10.23 -20.36 -2.45
CA MET A 1 9.56 -21.62 -2.87
C MET A 1 9.62 -21.76 -4.39
N PRO A 2 10.00 -22.91 -4.96
CA PRO A 2 10.09 -23.08 -6.41
C PRO A 2 8.70 -23.02 -7.07
N THR A 3 8.59 -22.28 -8.19
CA THR A 3 7.35 -22.07 -8.93
C THR A 3 6.80 -23.36 -9.57
N THR A 4 5.53 -23.35 -9.98
CA THR A 4 4.91 -24.53 -10.60
C THR A 4 5.61 -24.90 -11.91
N LEU A 5 6.01 -23.89 -12.70
CA LEU A 5 6.81 -24.06 -13.90
C LEU A 5 8.18 -24.66 -13.59
N HIS A 6 8.85 -24.22 -12.53
CA HIS A 6 10.14 -24.78 -12.16
C HIS A 6 10.00 -26.28 -11.80
N LYS A 7 8.98 -26.65 -11.01
CA LYS A 7 8.74 -28.05 -10.62
C LYS A 7 8.44 -28.92 -11.84
N THR A 8 7.58 -28.46 -12.74
CA THR A 8 7.22 -29.20 -13.97
C THR A 8 8.41 -29.32 -14.93
N ARG A 9 9.20 -28.27 -15.10
CA ARG A 9 10.47 -28.30 -15.87
C ARG A 9 11.45 -29.33 -15.30
N LYS A 10 11.61 -29.39 -13.98
CA LYS A 10 12.47 -30.37 -13.31
C LYS A 10 11.99 -31.81 -13.54
N GLN A 11 10.69 -32.06 -13.46
CA GLN A 11 10.11 -33.39 -13.72
C GLN A 11 10.32 -33.84 -15.16
N ILE A 12 10.10 -32.95 -16.14
CA ILE A 12 10.29 -33.25 -17.57
C ILE A 12 11.78 -33.46 -17.87
N SER A 13 12.66 -32.64 -17.29
CA SER A 13 14.11 -32.78 -17.38
C SER A 13 14.57 -34.15 -16.88
N LYS A 14 14.10 -34.58 -15.69
CA LYS A 14 14.44 -35.89 -15.12
C LYS A 14 13.97 -37.06 -16.00
N LYS A 15 12.81 -36.94 -16.65
CA LYS A 15 12.28 -37.96 -17.56
C LYS A 15 13.06 -38.06 -18.88
N ARG A 16 13.72 -36.99 -19.30
CA ARG A 16 14.36 -36.86 -20.63
C ARG A 16 15.88 -36.62 -20.54
N ASN A 17 16.52 -37.14 -19.49
CA ASN A 17 17.97 -37.05 -19.26
C ASN A 17 18.53 -35.61 -19.42
N GLY A 18 17.78 -34.60 -18.96
CA GLY A 18 18.20 -33.20 -19.02
C GLY A 18 17.68 -32.39 -20.22
N VAL A 19 17.17 -33.05 -21.27
CA VAL A 19 16.80 -32.36 -22.52
C VAL A 19 15.34 -31.87 -22.49
N VAL A 20 15.14 -30.62 -22.10
CA VAL A 20 13.80 -29.97 -22.07
C VAL A 20 13.54 -29.09 -23.28
N ASN A 21 14.57 -28.60 -23.96
CA ASN A 21 14.42 -27.60 -25.03
C ASN A 21 13.96 -28.17 -26.38
N ALA A 22 14.02 -29.50 -26.57
CA ALA A 22 13.58 -30.20 -27.78
C ALA A 22 12.19 -30.83 -27.57
N LEU A 23 11.18 -29.99 -27.39
CA LEU A 23 9.78 -30.41 -27.29
C LEU A 23 9.00 -29.88 -28.50
N HIS A 24 8.24 -30.74 -29.17
CA HIS A 24 7.29 -30.28 -30.18
C HIS A 24 6.20 -29.43 -29.51
N GLU A 25 5.77 -28.34 -30.14
CA GLU A 25 4.82 -27.37 -29.57
C GLU A 25 3.54 -28.04 -29.03
N LYS A 26 2.98 -28.99 -29.80
CA LYS A 26 1.75 -29.72 -29.43
C LYS A 26 1.99 -30.97 -28.57
N SER A 27 3.20 -31.20 -28.08
CA SER A 27 3.49 -32.35 -27.22
C SER A 27 2.83 -32.21 -25.85
N ARG A 28 2.51 -33.34 -25.21
CA ARG A 28 1.95 -33.36 -23.84
C ARG A 28 2.82 -32.62 -22.83
N ASP A 29 4.14 -32.75 -22.95
CA ASP A 29 5.08 -32.13 -22.04
C ASP A 29 5.22 -30.61 -22.32
N SER A 30 5.06 -30.15 -23.57
CA SER A 30 4.92 -28.71 -23.90
C SER A 30 3.65 -28.10 -23.31
N MET A 31 2.50 -28.76 -23.48
CA MET A 31 1.23 -28.27 -22.91
C MET A 31 1.28 -28.20 -21.38
N ARG A 32 1.97 -29.15 -20.73
CA ARG A 32 2.20 -29.14 -19.28
C ARG A 32 3.04 -27.94 -18.84
N LEU A 33 4.13 -27.63 -19.54
CA LEU A 33 4.94 -26.44 -19.27
C LEU A 33 4.14 -25.15 -19.48
N HIS A 34 3.39 -25.06 -20.56
CA HIS A 34 2.54 -23.91 -20.84
C HIS A 34 1.49 -23.70 -19.75
N LYS A 35 0.75 -24.75 -19.35
CA LYS A 35 -0.22 -24.68 -18.26
C LYS A 35 0.40 -24.24 -16.93
N ALA A 36 1.61 -24.72 -16.63
CA ALA A 36 2.33 -24.32 -15.43
C ALA A 36 2.75 -22.84 -15.49
N GLY A 37 3.25 -22.37 -16.63
CA GLY A 37 3.59 -20.96 -16.85
C GLY A 37 2.39 -20.02 -16.73
N VAL A 38 1.27 -20.36 -17.40
CA VAL A 38 0.02 -19.58 -17.31
C VAL A 38 -0.50 -19.53 -15.87
N ARG A 39 -0.38 -20.63 -15.12
CA ARG A 39 -0.76 -20.66 -13.70
C ARG A 39 0.10 -19.69 -12.87
N ASP A 40 1.42 -19.75 -13.03
CA ASP A 40 2.33 -18.89 -12.28
C ASP A 40 2.08 -17.41 -12.63
N GLN A 41 1.86 -17.08 -13.91
CA GLN A 41 1.47 -15.72 -14.34
C GLN A 41 0.14 -15.26 -13.70
N ARG A 42 -0.86 -16.14 -13.58
CA ARG A 42 -2.13 -15.79 -12.93
C ARG A 42 -1.94 -15.49 -11.45
N ILE A 43 -1.13 -16.30 -10.76
CA ILE A 43 -0.82 -16.10 -9.33
C ILE A 43 -0.09 -14.77 -9.14
N GLU A 44 0.90 -14.47 -9.99
CA GLU A 44 1.64 -13.21 -9.96
C GLU A 44 0.73 -12.01 -10.18
N LYS A 45 -0.17 -12.07 -11.18
CA LYS A 45 -1.17 -11.00 -11.41
C LYS A 45 -2.09 -10.79 -10.21
N LEU A 46 -2.51 -11.86 -9.54
CA LEU A 46 -3.34 -11.77 -8.34
C LEU A 46 -2.58 -11.15 -7.18
N ALA A 47 -1.32 -11.53 -6.97
CA ALA A 47 -0.45 -10.94 -5.95
C ALA A 47 -0.20 -9.45 -6.22
N ALA A 48 0.06 -9.06 -7.47
CA ALA A 48 0.23 -7.67 -7.87
C ALA A 48 -1.06 -6.85 -7.67
N ALA A 49 -2.22 -7.41 -8.03
CA ALA A 49 -3.51 -6.75 -7.80
C ALA A 49 -3.80 -6.56 -6.31
N ARG A 50 -3.43 -7.54 -5.47
CA ARG A 50 -3.54 -7.43 -4.01
C ARG A 50 -2.60 -6.34 -3.47
N SER A 51 -1.33 -6.37 -3.86
CA SER A 51 -0.35 -5.36 -3.43
C SER A 51 -0.79 -3.93 -3.78
N LYS A 52 -1.38 -3.71 -4.97
CA LYS A 52 -1.93 -2.40 -5.36
C LYS A 52 -3.07 -1.92 -4.46
N LYS A 53 -3.92 -2.83 -3.95
CA LYS A 53 -5.00 -2.49 -3.02
C LYS A 53 -4.48 -2.18 -1.62
N GLU A 54 -3.41 -2.86 -1.23
CA GLU A 54 -2.78 -2.74 0.09
C GLU A 54 -1.85 -1.50 0.17
N GLN A 55 -1.29 -1.09 -0.97
CA GLN A 55 -0.30 -0.02 -1.08
C GLN A 55 -0.72 1.31 -0.43
N PRO A 56 -1.94 1.86 -0.60
CA PRO A 56 -2.32 3.14 0.00
C PRO A 56 -2.22 3.14 1.53
N LEU A 57 -2.61 2.03 2.17
CA LEU A 57 -2.52 1.91 3.62
C LEU A 57 -1.06 1.74 4.08
N VAL A 58 -0.24 1.00 3.32
CA VAL A 58 1.20 0.88 3.59
C VAL A 58 1.89 2.24 3.50
N GLU A 59 1.62 3.02 2.44
CA GLU A 59 2.17 4.36 2.26
C GLU A 59 1.72 5.31 3.38
N ARG A 60 0.44 5.24 3.78
CA ARG A 60 -0.09 5.97 4.92
C ARG A 60 0.68 5.64 6.20
N VAL A 61 0.82 4.36 6.54
CA VAL A 61 1.53 3.96 7.77
C VAL A 61 3.00 4.35 7.72
N ALA A 62 3.64 4.28 6.56
CA ALA A 62 5.02 4.72 6.37
C ALA A 62 5.20 6.22 6.62
N PHE A 63 4.26 7.04 6.18
CA PHE A 63 4.25 8.47 6.48
C PHE A 63 4.21 8.73 7.99
N PHE A 64 3.26 8.12 8.71
CA PHE A 64 3.15 8.31 10.16
C PHE A 64 4.37 7.77 10.92
N GLN A 65 4.91 6.62 10.49
CA GLN A 65 6.15 6.09 11.06
C GLN A 65 7.32 7.08 10.87
N GLN A 66 7.43 7.71 9.71
CA GLN A 66 8.47 8.71 9.45
C GLN A 66 8.24 9.99 10.28
N ALA A 67 7.00 10.46 10.39
CA ALA A 67 6.65 11.61 11.22
C ALA A 67 7.01 11.38 12.70
N LEU A 68 6.72 10.18 13.22
CA LEU A 68 7.12 9.78 14.58
C LEU A 68 8.63 9.77 14.76
N ARG A 69 9.38 9.17 13.82
CA ARG A 69 10.86 9.13 13.87
C ARG A 69 11.50 10.52 13.86
N LEU A 70 10.87 11.51 13.22
CA LEU A 70 11.33 12.90 13.28
C LEU A 70 11.08 13.49 14.66
N LYS A 71 9.90 13.24 15.23
CA LYS A 71 9.53 13.72 16.57
C LYS A 71 10.37 13.09 17.70
N ASP A 72 10.64 11.79 17.64
CA ASP A 72 11.37 11.11 18.73
C ASP A 72 12.79 11.64 18.91
N LYS A 73 13.40 12.15 17.84
CA LYS A 73 14.70 12.85 17.92
C LYS A 73 14.63 14.11 18.78
N GLU A 74 13.47 14.74 18.88
CA GLU A 74 13.26 15.99 19.60
C GLU A 74 12.79 15.76 21.03
N SER A 75 11.84 14.83 21.25
CA SER A 75 11.17 14.70 22.57
C SER A 75 10.99 13.28 23.11
N ASN A 76 11.25 12.23 22.32
CA ASN A 76 11.15 10.81 22.70
C ASN A 76 9.85 10.41 23.46
N ALA A 77 8.79 11.19 23.29
CA ALA A 77 7.53 11.10 24.02
C ALA A 77 6.38 10.80 23.06
N VAL A 78 5.44 9.97 23.53
CA VAL A 78 4.22 9.61 22.81
C VAL A 78 3.52 10.88 22.31
N PRO A 79 3.04 10.90 21.06
CA PRO A 79 2.36 12.06 20.53
C PRO A 79 1.08 12.41 21.26
N SER A 80 0.85 13.72 21.42
CA SER A 80 -0.42 14.23 21.90
C SER A 80 -1.47 14.12 20.79
N LEU A 81 -2.74 14.21 21.15
CA LEU A 81 -3.83 14.20 20.18
C LEU A 81 -3.71 15.34 19.16
N GLU A 82 -3.31 16.53 19.60
CA GLU A 82 -3.14 17.72 18.75
C GLU A 82 -2.03 17.49 17.72
N GLU A 83 -0.91 16.88 18.13
CA GLU A 83 0.17 16.53 17.22
C GLU A 83 -0.25 15.48 16.20
N ILE A 84 -1.04 14.49 16.60
CA ILE A 84 -1.61 13.50 15.67
C ILE A 84 -2.48 14.20 14.64
N GLN A 85 -3.30 15.17 15.04
CA GLN A 85 -4.12 15.95 14.11
C GLN A 85 -3.26 16.77 13.13
N ILE A 86 -2.17 17.38 13.60
CA ILE A 86 -1.21 18.09 12.72
C ILE A 86 -0.57 17.12 11.72
N MET A 87 -0.20 15.91 12.15
CA MET A 87 0.34 14.88 11.26
C MET A 87 -0.69 14.43 10.22
N ILE A 88 -1.96 14.26 10.61
CA ILE A 88 -3.03 13.91 9.68
C ILE A 88 -3.26 15.05 8.68
N ASP A 89 -3.32 16.29 9.15
CA ASP A 89 -3.49 17.49 8.32
C ASP A 89 -2.38 17.60 7.26
N SER A 90 -1.13 17.42 7.68
CA SER A 90 0.02 17.38 6.77
C SER A 90 -0.08 16.24 5.73
N PHE A 91 -0.65 15.09 6.09
CA PHE A 91 -0.87 13.99 5.14
C PHE A 91 -2.01 14.28 4.16
N VAL A 92 -3.11 14.88 4.62
CA VAL A 92 -4.26 15.25 3.79
C VAL A 92 -3.85 16.28 2.74
N HIS A 93 -3.07 17.28 3.15
CA HIS A 93 -2.63 18.40 2.30
C HIS A 93 -1.33 18.14 1.52
N GLN A 94 -0.80 16.91 1.51
CA GLN A 94 0.46 16.58 0.83
C GLN A 94 0.43 16.81 -0.70
N TYR A 95 -0.75 16.83 -1.30
CA TYR A 95 -0.94 16.98 -2.75
C TYR A 95 -1.29 18.43 -3.17
N ASP A 96 -1.53 19.33 -2.22
CA ASP A 96 -2.00 20.68 -2.50
C ASP A 96 -0.96 21.49 -3.26
N GLU A 97 0.32 21.39 -2.87
CA GLU A 97 1.41 22.06 -3.56
C GLU A 97 1.57 21.57 -5.00
N GLU A 98 1.44 20.25 -5.23
CA GLU A 98 1.51 19.65 -6.56
C GLU A 98 0.32 20.08 -7.42
N TYR A 99 -0.87 20.13 -6.82
CA TYR A 99 -2.09 20.59 -7.48
C TYR A 99 -2.00 22.06 -7.89
N ASP A 100 -1.51 22.93 -6.99
CA ASP A 100 -1.32 24.35 -7.27
C ASP A 100 -0.25 24.59 -8.34
N ALA A 101 0.84 23.83 -8.34
CA ALA A 101 1.83 23.87 -9.41
C ALA A 101 1.22 23.46 -10.76
N ALA A 102 0.44 22.39 -10.79
CA ALA A 102 -0.27 21.94 -12.00
C ALA A 102 -1.23 23.03 -12.52
N LYS A 103 -1.99 23.66 -11.62
CA LYS A 103 -2.91 24.75 -11.95
C LYS A 103 -2.20 26.00 -12.47
N LYS A 104 -1.04 26.37 -11.91
CA LYS A 104 -0.23 27.53 -12.35
C LYS A 104 0.39 27.32 -13.74
N THR A 105 0.79 26.10 -14.08
CA THR A 105 1.33 25.79 -15.41
C THR A 105 0.28 25.82 -16.52
N ARG A 106 -1.01 25.74 -16.16
CA ARG A 106 -2.13 25.78 -17.09
C ARG A 106 -2.34 27.20 -17.63
N ARG A 107 -2.34 27.34 -18.95
CA ARG A 107 -2.72 28.60 -19.62
C ARG A 107 -4.22 28.88 -19.41
N PRO A 108 -4.62 30.16 -19.26
CA PRO A 108 -6.02 30.53 -19.15
C PRO A 108 -6.81 30.02 -20.36
N GLY A 109 -7.97 29.41 -20.12
CA GLY A 109 -8.86 28.86 -21.17
C GLY A 109 -8.62 27.39 -21.57
N ARG A 110 -7.56 26.73 -21.10
CA ARG A 110 -7.37 25.27 -21.31
C ARG A 110 -8.13 24.47 -20.23
N PRO A 111 -8.83 23.38 -20.56
CA PRO A 111 -9.42 22.49 -19.55
C PRO A 111 -8.36 21.85 -18.65
N ALA A 112 -8.79 21.36 -17.49
CA ALA A 112 -7.93 20.65 -16.55
C ALA A 112 -7.29 19.42 -17.21
N SER A 113 -6.04 19.13 -16.82
CA SER A 113 -5.36 17.91 -17.27
C SER A 113 -5.89 16.70 -16.50
N VAL A 114 -5.80 15.49 -17.08
CA VAL A 114 -6.10 14.23 -16.37
C VAL A 114 -5.34 14.14 -15.04
N LYS A 115 -4.09 14.64 -15.00
CA LYS A 115 -3.30 14.69 -13.77
C LYS A 115 -3.91 15.62 -12.72
N GLU A 116 -4.40 16.79 -13.14
CA GLU A 116 -5.04 17.78 -12.26
C GLU A 116 -6.35 17.22 -11.68
N ASP A 117 -7.17 16.56 -12.50
CA ASP A 117 -8.42 15.94 -12.06
C ASP A 117 -8.17 14.79 -11.07
N LEU A 118 -7.15 13.96 -11.33
CA LEU A 118 -6.76 12.87 -10.42
C LEU A 118 -6.24 13.40 -9.08
N LEU A 119 -5.45 14.46 -9.06
CA LEU A 119 -4.97 15.08 -7.83
C LEU A 119 -6.13 15.67 -7.03
N LYS A 120 -7.03 16.39 -7.69
CA LYS A 120 -8.22 16.94 -7.04
C LYS A 120 -9.11 15.86 -6.44
N ALA A 121 -9.33 14.76 -7.16
CA ALA A 121 -10.09 13.63 -6.64
C ALA A 121 -9.43 13.02 -5.40
N LYS A 122 -8.10 12.86 -5.39
CA LYS A 122 -7.36 12.37 -4.22
C LYS A 122 -7.49 13.29 -3.01
N ILE A 123 -7.34 14.59 -3.20
CA ILE A 123 -7.48 15.59 -2.11
C ILE A 123 -8.88 15.50 -1.52
N ASN A 124 -9.92 15.51 -2.36
CA ASN A 124 -11.30 15.41 -1.91
C ASN A 124 -11.56 14.12 -1.10
N ILE A 125 -11.04 12.97 -1.56
CA ILE A 125 -11.19 11.69 -0.85
C ILE A 125 -10.54 11.75 0.53
N LEU A 126 -9.33 12.32 0.63
CA LEU A 126 -8.62 12.45 1.91
C LEU A 126 -9.33 13.40 2.88
N GLU A 127 -9.83 14.54 2.38
CA GLU A 127 -10.61 15.48 3.18
C GLU A 127 -11.92 14.87 3.69
N GLU A 128 -12.65 14.15 2.84
CA GLU A 128 -13.88 13.45 3.22
C GLU A 128 -13.59 12.35 4.24
N GLU A 129 -12.50 11.60 4.06
CA GLU A 129 -12.05 10.58 5.01
C GLU A 129 -11.71 11.22 6.36
N TYR A 130 -11.02 12.36 6.38
CA TYR A 130 -10.66 13.05 7.62
C TYR A 130 -11.89 13.57 8.38
N LYS A 131 -12.88 14.12 7.65
CA LYS A 131 -14.18 14.52 8.24
C LYS A 131 -14.93 13.33 8.84
N GLY A 132 -14.98 12.21 8.11
CA GLY A 132 -15.65 10.98 8.55
C GLY A 132 -14.87 10.18 9.61
N GLY A 133 -13.62 10.54 9.83
CA GLY A 133 -12.67 9.91 10.72
C GLY A 133 -11.57 9.14 9.95
N PHE A 134 -10.35 9.61 10.09
CA PHE A 134 -9.19 9.07 9.42
C PHE A 134 -8.65 7.85 10.16
N VAL A 135 -8.47 6.73 9.46
CA VAL A 135 -8.01 5.47 10.07
C VAL A 135 -6.49 5.41 10.08
N ILE A 136 -5.90 5.31 11.27
CA ILE A 136 -4.45 5.27 11.50
C ILE A 136 -4.10 4.23 12.58
N PRO A 137 -2.84 3.76 12.63
CA PRO A 137 -2.34 3.04 13.78
C PRO A 137 -2.49 3.88 15.05
N ASP A 138 -2.77 3.24 16.19
CA ASP A 138 -2.87 3.92 17.47
C ASP A 138 -1.51 4.51 17.88
N LEU A 139 -1.38 5.83 17.83
CA LEU A 139 -0.15 6.52 18.21
C LEU A 139 -0.15 6.97 19.67
N LEU A 140 -1.24 6.76 20.41
CA LEU A 140 -1.37 7.14 21.82
C LEU A 140 -0.85 6.04 22.75
N ASP A 141 -0.75 4.81 22.27
CA ASP A 141 -0.19 3.68 23.02
C ASP A 141 1.30 3.51 22.73
N SER A 142 2.14 3.69 23.74
CA SER A 142 3.60 3.54 23.63
C SER A 142 4.01 2.15 23.15
N HIS A 143 3.27 1.10 23.50
CA HIS A 143 3.55 -0.24 23.01
C HIS A 143 3.32 -0.35 21.51
N ASN A 144 2.23 0.23 21.00
CA ASN A 144 1.90 0.22 19.57
C ASN A 144 2.89 1.06 18.76
N VAL A 145 3.35 2.18 19.31
CA VAL A 145 4.41 3.02 18.71
C VAL A 145 5.72 2.22 18.57
N ASN A 146 6.15 1.50 19.61
CA ASN A 146 7.34 0.66 19.54
C ASN A 146 7.25 -0.42 18.45
N ILE A 147 6.10 -1.08 18.34
CA ILE A 147 5.84 -2.07 17.27
C ILE A 147 5.93 -1.36 15.91
N LEU A 148 5.33 -0.16 15.78
CA LEU A 148 5.38 0.62 14.55
C LEU A 148 6.80 1.04 14.18
N HIS A 149 7.70 1.31 15.12
CA HIS A 149 9.12 1.61 14.80
C HIS A 149 9.84 0.45 14.13
N LEU A 150 9.55 -0.78 14.56
CA LEU A 150 10.14 -2.02 14.06
C LEU A 150 9.55 -2.47 12.72
N TRP A 151 8.49 -1.81 12.25
CA TRP A 151 7.84 -2.16 11.01
C TRP A 151 8.70 -1.81 9.78
N GLU A 152 8.91 -2.79 8.90
CA GLU A 152 9.76 -2.67 7.70
C GLU A 152 8.96 -2.62 6.38
N GLY A 153 7.66 -2.32 6.43
CA GLY A 153 6.80 -2.28 5.23
C GLY A 153 5.97 -3.53 4.97
N SER A 154 6.02 -4.54 5.84
CA SER A 154 5.26 -5.79 5.67
C SER A 154 3.77 -5.63 5.99
N TRP A 155 2.88 -6.01 5.07
CA TRP A 155 1.42 -5.97 5.26
C TRP A 155 0.95 -6.82 6.45
N SER A 156 1.47 -8.04 6.60
CA SER A 156 1.05 -8.94 7.67
C SER A 156 1.31 -8.34 9.04
N TYR A 157 2.37 -7.54 9.16
CA TYR A 157 2.73 -6.87 10.41
C TYR A 157 1.70 -5.81 10.83
N LEU A 158 1.09 -5.12 9.86
CA LEU A 158 0.07 -4.10 10.11
C LEU A 158 -1.19 -4.66 10.78
N THR A 159 -1.49 -5.94 10.57
CA THR A 159 -2.65 -6.60 11.20
C THR A 159 -2.51 -6.81 12.70
N HIS A 160 -1.28 -6.72 13.24
CA HIS A 160 -1.00 -6.83 14.67
C HIS A 160 -1.06 -5.50 15.41
N LEU A 161 -1.09 -4.38 14.68
CA LEU A 161 -1.21 -3.05 15.27
C LEU A 161 -2.64 -2.80 15.76
N LYS A 162 -2.76 -1.98 16.80
CA LYS A 162 -4.04 -1.38 17.18
C LYS A 162 -4.36 -0.23 16.22
N TRP A 163 -5.63 -0.08 15.90
CA TRP A 163 -6.12 0.93 14.95
C TRP A 163 -7.14 1.85 15.62
N ILE A 164 -7.03 3.13 15.31
CA ILE A 164 -7.93 4.18 15.76
C ILE A 164 -8.43 4.98 14.56
N LYS A 165 -9.58 5.61 14.75
CA LYS A 165 -10.19 6.53 13.82
C LYS A 165 -10.23 7.90 14.49
N VAL A 166 -9.63 8.90 13.85
CA VAL A 166 -9.50 10.27 14.37
C VAL A 166 -10.22 11.21 13.42
N ASN A 167 -11.22 11.95 13.89
CA ASN A 167 -11.89 12.96 13.06
C ASN A 167 -11.25 14.35 13.21
N SER A 168 -11.66 15.29 12.36
CA SER A 168 -11.23 16.69 12.42
C SER A 168 -11.59 17.41 13.74
N GLU A 169 -12.55 16.89 14.49
CA GLU A 169 -12.96 17.42 15.80
C GLU A 169 -12.13 16.85 16.98
N GLY A 170 -11.20 15.93 16.72
CA GLY A 170 -10.37 15.29 17.75
C GLY A 170 -11.03 14.12 18.47
N GLN A 171 -12.18 13.64 18.00
CA GLN A 171 -12.79 12.42 18.51
C GLN A 171 -11.98 11.20 18.05
N VAL A 172 -11.51 10.42 19.04
CA VAL A 172 -10.78 9.17 18.81
C VAL A 172 -11.71 7.99 19.07
N ARG A 173 -11.79 7.05 18.13
CA ARG A 173 -12.54 5.79 18.29
C ARG A 173 -11.67 4.61 17.91
N SER A 174 -11.66 3.56 18.73
CA SER A 174 -10.99 2.31 18.35
C SER A 174 -11.69 1.67 17.16
N THR A 175 -10.92 1.13 16.22
CA THR A 175 -11.43 0.47 15.03
C THR A 175 -10.65 -0.80 14.71
N ALA A 176 -11.26 -1.69 13.94
CA ALA A 176 -10.58 -2.87 13.42
C ALA A 176 -9.63 -2.50 12.27
N PHE A 177 -8.67 -3.38 11.98
CA PHE A 177 -7.80 -3.25 10.82
C PHE A 177 -8.60 -3.05 9.52
N PRO A 178 -8.30 -2.02 8.70
CA PRO A 178 -8.98 -1.78 7.44
C PRO A 178 -8.59 -2.84 6.40
N SER A 179 -9.26 -4.00 6.47
CA SER A 179 -9.06 -5.16 5.60
C SER A 179 -9.92 -5.12 4.33
N GLY A 180 -10.96 -4.29 4.31
CA GLY A 180 -11.73 -3.98 3.11
C GLY A 180 -11.04 -2.84 2.38
N GLY A 181 -10.72 -3.04 1.09
CA GLY A 181 -10.17 -1.96 0.27
C GLY A 181 -11.04 -0.72 0.43
N THR A 182 -10.45 0.33 1.00
CA THR A 182 -11.01 1.67 0.96
C THR A 182 -11.12 2.01 -0.52
N ASN A 183 -12.36 2.03 -1.02
CA ASN A 183 -12.68 2.33 -2.41
C ASN A 183 -12.21 3.74 -2.79
#